data_AF-A0A1C6M2H8-F1
#
_entry.id   AF-A0A1C6M2H8-F1
#
_cell.length_a   1.000
_cell.length_b   1.000
_cell.length_c   1.000
_cell.angle_alpha   90.00
_cell.angle_beta   90.00
_cell.angle_gamma   90.00
#
_symmetry.space_group_name_H-M   'P 1'
#
loop_
_entity.id
_entity.type
_entity.pdbx_description
1 polymer ?
#
loop_
_entity_poly.entity_id
_entity_poly.type
_entity_poly.pdbx_seq_one_letter_code
_entity_poly.pdbx_strand_id
1 'polypeptide(L)'
;MRVHVDRAPSGAVGQTSVVRHGRTRGQIADDIEAGPAGIAPLGRLAPAEPDPVERLRIDSPPNEIDPATPYGGGKAGYTDRPPLAHA
;
A
#
# COMPACT_ATOMS: atom_id res chain seq x y z
N MET A 1 -9.26 -12.30 -14.13
CA MET A 1 -9.41 -12.75 -12.73
C MET A 1 -10.52 -11.93 -12.07
N ARG A 2 -11.73 -12.49 -11.87
CA ARG A 2 -12.82 -11.83 -11.13
C ARG A 2 -12.72 -12.28 -9.68
N VAL A 3 -12.40 -11.36 -8.77
CA VAL A 3 -12.51 -11.59 -7.33
C VAL A 3 -13.95 -11.25 -6.94
N HIS A 4 -14.74 -12.27 -6.61
CA HIS A 4 -16.03 -12.07 -5.93
C HIS A 4 -15.74 -11.66 -4.50
N VAL A 5 -16.25 -10.49 -4.11
CA VAL A 5 -16.23 -10.02 -2.73
C VAL A 5 -17.58 -10.43 -2.17
N ASP A 6 -17.60 -11.55 -1.45
CA ASP A 6 -18.80 -12.00 -0.78
C ASP A 6 -18.94 -11.26 0.55
N ARG A 7 -20.13 -10.72 0.83
CA ARG A 7 -20.40 -9.98 2.05
C ARG A 7 -20.54 -10.99 3.20
N ALA A 8 -19.55 -11.06 4.09
CA ALA A 8 -19.70 -11.84 5.32
C ALA A 8 -20.78 -11.20 6.23
N PRO A 9 -21.66 -11.99 6.86
CA PRO A 9 -22.64 -11.49 7.82
C PRO A 9 -21.94 -10.96 9.08
N SER A 10 -22.43 -9.83 9.61
CA SER A 10 -21.89 -9.17 10.79
C SER A 10 -22.00 -10.10 12.01
N GLY A 11 -20.87 -10.57 12.55
CA GLY A 11 -20.82 -11.31 13.81
C GLY A 11 -20.01 -12.62 13.80
N ALA A 12 -19.57 -13.10 12.64
CA ALA A 12 -18.57 -14.18 12.59
C ALA A 12 -17.18 -13.58 12.88
N VAL A 13 -16.32 -14.29 13.64
CA VAL A 13 -14.90 -13.92 13.83
C VAL A 13 -14.29 -13.67 12.44
N GLY A 14 -14.10 -12.38 12.13
CA GLY A 14 -14.26 -11.85 10.78
C GLY A 14 -13.21 -12.32 9.81
N GLN A 15 -13.64 -12.91 8.70
CA GLN A 15 -12.80 -13.23 7.57
C GLN A 15 -12.12 -11.94 7.10
N THR A 16 -10.80 -11.83 7.27
CA THR A 16 -10.06 -10.62 6.87
C THR A 16 -9.93 -10.64 5.35
N SER A 17 -10.77 -9.87 4.66
CA SER A 17 -10.64 -9.66 3.22
C SER A 17 -9.51 -8.67 2.94
N VAL A 18 -8.61 -9.04 2.01
CA VAL A 18 -7.53 -8.18 1.50
C VAL A 18 -7.93 -7.73 0.10
N VAL A 19 -8.14 -6.42 -0.08
CA VAL A 19 -8.76 -5.88 -1.31
C VAL A 19 -7.73 -5.37 -2.34
N ARG A 20 -8.20 -5.22 -3.59
CA ARG A 20 -7.57 -5.31 -4.91
C ARG A 20 -6.33 -4.45 -5.25
N HIS A 21 -5.59 -4.93 -6.25
CA HIS A 21 -4.61 -4.18 -7.04
C HIS A 21 -5.20 -2.90 -7.68
N GLY A 22 -4.37 -1.87 -7.82
CA GLY A 22 -4.69 -0.68 -8.65
C GLY A 22 -5.23 0.54 -7.90
N ARG A 23 -5.32 0.50 -6.57
CA ARG A 23 -5.72 1.65 -5.75
C ARG A 23 -4.67 2.77 -5.81
N THR A 24 -5.14 4.00 -5.88
CA THR A 24 -4.31 5.19 -5.65
C THR A 24 -4.12 5.42 -4.16
N ARG A 25 -3.18 6.30 -3.79
CA ARG A 25 -2.92 6.67 -2.38
C ARG A 25 -4.17 7.13 -1.63
N GLY A 26 -5.02 7.93 -2.26
CA GLY A 26 -6.26 8.42 -1.65
C GLY A 26 -7.34 7.35 -1.47
N GLN A 27 -7.17 6.18 -2.08
CA GLN A 27 -8.17 5.10 -2.08
C GLN A 27 -7.78 3.90 -1.21
N ILE A 28 -6.65 3.99 -0.48
CA ILE A 28 -6.12 2.87 0.31
C ILE A 28 -7.12 2.44 1.39
N ALA A 29 -7.86 3.40 1.97
CA ALA A 29 -8.77 3.14 3.09
C ALA A 29 -10.22 2.84 2.67
N ASP A 30 -10.59 3.04 1.39
CA ASP A 30 -11.99 2.97 0.93
C ASP A 30 -12.72 1.70 1.37
N ASP A 31 -12.06 0.55 1.26
CA ASP A 31 -12.66 -0.75 1.60
C ASP A 31 -12.67 -1.03 3.11
N ILE A 32 -11.81 -0.36 3.89
CA ILE A 32 -11.86 -0.40 5.34
C ILE A 32 -13.03 0.46 5.83
N GLU A 33 -13.12 1.69 5.33
CA GLU A 33 -14.19 2.64 5.67
C GLU A 33 -15.57 2.13 5.26
N ALA A 34 -15.68 1.43 4.12
CA ALA A 34 -16.93 0.81 3.69
C ALA A 34 -17.32 -0.44 4.51
N GLY A 35 -16.41 -0.96 5.35
CA GLY A 35 -16.62 -2.14 6.19
C GLY A 35 -16.28 -3.54 5.64
N PRO A 36 -16.07 -3.80 4.33
CA PRO A 36 -15.77 -5.16 3.86
C PRO A 36 -14.32 -5.62 4.11
N ALA A 37 -13.39 -4.73 4.47
CA ALA A 37 -11.99 -5.06 4.70
C ALA A 37 -11.52 -4.66 6.11
N GLY A 38 -10.68 -5.49 6.72
CA GLY A 38 -9.98 -5.17 7.97
C GLY A 38 -8.56 -4.63 7.75
N ILE A 39 -7.99 -4.83 6.56
CA ILE A 39 -6.61 -4.48 6.21
C ILE A 39 -6.54 -4.05 4.75
N ALA A 40 -5.71 -3.06 4.43
CA ALA A 40 -5.44 -2.60 3.07
C ALA A 40 -3.98 -2.88 2.66
N PRO A 41 -3.73 -3.60 1.56
CA PRO A 41 -2.37 -3.84 1.07
C PRO A 41 -1.82 -2.61 0.33
N LEU A 42 -0.58 -2.20 0.64
CA LEU A 42 0.08 -1.08 -0.05
C LEU A 42 0.72 -1.48 -1.39
N GLY A 43 1.09 -2.76 -1.56
CA GLY A 43 1.47 -3.36 -2.85
C GLY A 43 2.40 -2.51 -3.71
N ARG A 44 1.84 -1.80 -4.71
CA ARG A 44 2.58 -0.94 -5.66
C ARG A 44 3.19 0.30 -5.02
N LEU A 45 2.64 0.79 -3.92
CA LEU A 45 3.13 1.97 -3.22
C LEU A 45 4.33 1.66 -2.32
N ALA A 46 4.47 0.41 -1.87
CA ALA A 46 5.49 0.03 -0.89
C ALA A 46 6.93 -0.02 -1.44
N PRO A 47 7.22 -0.55 -2.65
CA PRO A 47 8.60 -0.62 -3.15
C PRO A 47 9.26 0.75 -3.27
N ALA A 48 8.48 1.82 -3.47
CA ALA A 48 8.99 3.18 -3.65
C ALA A 48 9.56 3.79 -2.36
N GLU A 49 9.17 3.31 -1.18
CA GLU A 49 9.46 3.99 0.08
C GLU A 49 10.00 3.00 1.13
N PRO A 50 11.08 3.32 1.85
CA PRO A 50 11.48 2.52 3.01
C PRO A 50 10.51 2.69 4.20
N ASP A 51 9.68 3.75 4.21
CA ASP A 51 8.83 4.18 5.31
C ASP A 51 7.42 4.65 4.88
N PRO A 52 6.66 3.82 4.13
CA PRO A 52 5.40 4.24 3.52
C PRO A 52 4.31 4.58 4.55
N VAL A 53 4.33 3.94 5.73
CA VAL A 53 3.33 4.19 6.78
C VAL A 53 3.47 5.58 7.37
N GLU A 54 4.71 6.01 7.65
CA GLU A 54 4.94 7.32 8.25
C GLU A 54 4.58 8.43 7.26
N ARG A 55 4.94 8.26 5.99
CA ARG A 55 4.54 9.18 4.91
C ARG A 55 3.03 9.30 4.75
N LEU A 56 2.28 8.19 4.88
CA LEU A 56 0.82 8.24 4.85
C LEU A 56 0.23 8.98 6.05
N ARG A 57 0.82 8.83 7.25
CA ARG A 57 0.34 9.50 8.47
C ARG A 57 0.45 11.02 8.40
N ILE A 58 1.55 11.53 7.85
CA ILE A 58 1.83 12.97 7.78
C ILE A 58 1.51 13.59 6.41
N ASP A 59 0.87 12.82 5.54
CA ASP A 59 0.61 13.14 4.14
C ASP A 59 1.85 13.63 3.35
N SER A 60 3.04 13.08 3.64
CA SER A 60 4.28 13.43 2.93
C SER A 60 4.31 12.80 1.53
N PRO A 61 4.83 13.50 0.50
CA PRO A 61 4.93 12.95 -0.85
C PRO A 61 5.79 11.67 -0.92
N PRO A 62 5.55 10.78 -1.90
CA PRO A 62 6.44 9.65 -2.16
C PRO A 62 7.81 10.13 -2.67
N ASN A 63 8.85 9.33 -2.45
CA ASN A 63 10.14 9.45 -3.11
C ASN A 63 9.97 9.40 -4.63
N GLU A 64 10.76 10.20 -5.33
CA GLU A 64 10.89 10.08 -6.78
C GLU A 64 11.53 8.73 -7.14
N ILE A 65 10.96 8.07 -8.15
CA ILE A 65 11.46 6.80 -8.66
C ILE A 65 12.21 7.07 -9.95
N ASP A 66 13.50 6.75 -9.98
CA ASP A 66 14.22 6.63 -11.25
C ASP A 66 13.66 5.42 -12.03
N PRO A 67 13.02 5.62 -13.19
CA PRO A 67 12.40 4.55 -13.96
C PRO A 67 13.38 3.51 -14.50
N ALA A 68 14.69 3.77 -14.52
CA ALA A 68 15.71 2.80 -14.96
C ALA A 68 16.07 1.77 -13.87
N THR A 69 15.73 2.04 -12.62
CA THR A 69 16.15 1.24 -11.45
C THR A 69 15.23 0.08 -11.02
N PRO A 70 13.91 0.02 -11.30
CA PRO A 70 13.02 -0.97 -10.68
C PRO A 70 13.39 -2.43 -10.95
N TYR A 71 14.06 -2.70 -12.07
CA TYR A 71 14.45 -4.05 -12.51
C TYR A 71 15.96 -4.16 -12.78
N GLY A 72 16.78 -3.27 -12.21
CA GLY A 72 18.21 -3.16 -12.49
C GLY A 72 19.10 -4.24 -11.85
N GLY A 73 18.53 -5.13 -11.02
CA GLY A 73 19.24 -6.28 -10.42
C GLY A 73 20.22 -5.96 -9.28
N GLY A 74 20.51 -4.68 -9.02
CA GLY A 74 21.40 -4.22 -7.96
C GLY A 74 20.69 -3.49 -6.82
N LYS A 75 21.46 -2.82 -5.96
CA LYS A 75 20.96 -2.06 -4.81
C LYS A 75 20.16 -0.81 -5.20
N ALA A 76 20.60 -0.17 -6.29
CA ALA A 76 20.12 1.11 -6.79
C ALA A 76 18.60 1.10 -7.01
N GLY A 77 17.89 1.99 -6.31
CA GLY A 77 16.44 2.06 -6.38
C GLY A 77 15.75 0.79 -5.87
N TYR A 78 16.40 0.04 -4.98
CA TYR A 78 15.80 -1.11 -4.30
C TYR A 78 15.95 -0.99 -2.78
N THR A 79 17.18 -1.04 -2.26
CA THR A 79 17.43 -0.92 -0.80
C THR A 79 18.20 0.33 -0.38
N ASP A 80 18.55 1.23 -1.30
CA ASP A 80 19.27 2.48 -1.03
C ASP A 80 18.40 3.73 -1.12
N ARG A 81 17.06 3.59 -1.16
CA ARG A 81 16.15 4.74 -1.12
C ARG A 81 16.23 5.46 0.23
N PRO A 82 16.24 6.80 0.24
CA PRO A 82 16.30 7.57 1.48
C PRO A 82 14.99 7.46 2.27
N PRO A 83 15.05 7.29 3.61
CA PRO A 83 13.89 7.45 4.47
C PRO A 83 13.48 8.91 4.60
N LEU A 84 12.27 9.14 5.09
CA LEU A 84 11.80 10.46 5.49
C LEU A 84 12.77 11.03 6.53
N ALA A 85 13.29 12.23 6.26
CA ALA A 85 14.11 12.94 7.22
C ALA A 85 13.28 13.22 8.49
N HIS A 86 13.77 12.74 9.63
CA HIS A 86 13.24 13.10 10.93
C HIS A 86 14.03 14.31 11.44
N ALA A 87 13.33 15.36 11.86
CA ALA A 87 13.93 16.54 12.47
C ALA A 87 14.30 16.28 13.93
#